data_AF-A0A2R6NHS6-F1
#
_entry.id   AF-A0A2R6NHS6-F1
#
_cell.length_a   1.000
_cell.length_b   1.000
_cell.length_c   1.000
_cell.angle_alpha   90.00
_cell.angle_beta   90.00
_cell.angle_gamma   90.00
#
_symmetry.space_group_name_H-M   'P 1'
#
loop_
_entity.id
_entity.type
_entity.pdbx_description
1 polymer ?
#
loop_
_entity_poly.entity_id
_entity_poly.type
_entity_poly.pdbx_seq_one_letter_code
_entity_poly.pdbx_strand_id
1 'polypeptide(L)'
;MSLYSLSGVVKNQAINSQTGFVLRRHNQDKSQEDYNAELERMNAQISAENWTLQNDNKQLATLIKEYEQTLENVMTTFRTRANEVQQRELTLMREYERKLLLRETEELFKALEQSTHFSTSLGRIGGALRAIMRALGGEDPSCMPDSSSNNSSPTTSSILQKHVVNSLELDIQTNENGKQTTADERESELAAAEWALERECELTRLEQENRLLKQLAMEHAGIFASGNLVGGGDGIRELPKLPVILKVPARTRKGKLGGKGVGPFGMYKKFDEPKLGD
;
A
#
# COMPACT_ATOMS: atom_id res chain seq x y z
N MET A 1 -59.46 38.95 -17.75
CA MET A 1 -58.50 39.79 -18.49
C MET A 1 -57.84 38.93 -19.56
N SER A 2 -57.81 39.40 -20.81
CA SER A 2 -57.52 38.58 -21.99
C SER A 2 -56.04 38.20 -22.09
N LEU A 3 -55.75 36.92 -22.31
CA LEU A 3 -54.39 36.37 -22.53
C LEU A 3 -53.66 37.08 -23.68
N TYR A 4 -54.42 37.64 -24.62
CA TYR A 4 -53.90 38.46 -25.72
C TYR A 4 -53.25 39.76 -25.25
N SER A 5 -53.78 40.42 -24.21
CA SER A 5 -53.16 41.63 -23.66
C SER A 5 -51.88 41.29 -22.91
N LEU A 6 -51.86 40.16 -22.19
CA LEU A 6 -50.66 39.70 -21.48
C LEU A 6 -49.54 39.31 -22.48
N SER A 7 -49.89 38.61 -23.56
CA SER A 7 -48.95 38.27 -24.64
C SER A 7 -48.37 39.51 -25.32
N GLY A 8 -49.20 40.54 -25.57
CA GLY A 8 -48.73 41.81 -26.10
C GLY A 8 -47.71 42.52 -25.18
N VAL A 9 -47.95 42.48 -23.86
CA VAL A 9 -47.03 43.05 -22.87
C VAL A 9 -45.70 42.29 -22.84
N VAL A 10 -45.73 40.96 -22.81
CA VAL A 10 -44.51 40.13 -22.82
C VAL A 10 -43.72 40.32 -24.12
N LYS A 11 -44.40 40.39 -25.26
CA LYS A 11 -43.76 40.63 -26.56
C LYS A 11 -43.07 41.99 -26.62
N ASN A 12 -43.72 43.03 -26.11
CA ASN A 12 -43.13 44.37 -26.03
C ASN A 12 -41.93 44.40 -25.07
N GLN A 13 -41.99 43.69 -23.95
CA GLN A 13 -40.89 43.57 -22.99
C GLN A 13 -39.67 42.84 -23.61
N ALA A 14 -39.90 41.76 -24.35
CA ALA A 14 -38.85 41.02 -25.05
C ALA A 14 -38.20 41.86 -26.16
N ILE A 15 -38.99 42.58 -26.96
CA ILE A 15 -38.48 43.48 -28.00
C ILE A 15 -37.58 44.57 -27.39
N ASN A 16 -37.98 45.16 -26.27
CA ASN A 16 -37.19 46.18 -25.57
C ASN A 16 -35.90 45.62 -24.97
N SER A 17 -35.87 44.35 -24.56
CA SER A 17 -34.65 43.69 -24.07
C SER A 17 -33.66 43.33 -25.18
N GLN A 18 -34.14 43.16 -26.42
CA GLN A 18 -33.33 42.76 -27.57
C GLN A 18 -32.74 43.95 -28.33
N THR A 19 -33.39 45.12 -28.25
CA THR A 19 -32.83 46.38 -28.75
C THR A 19 -32.02 47.05 -27.64
N GLY A 20 -30.71 46.80 -27.58
CA GLY A 20 -29.78 47.33 -26.56
C GLY A 20 -29.61 48.85 -26.47
N PHE A 21 -30.59 49.64 -26.91
CA PHE A 21 -30.63 51.10 -26.80
C PHE A 21 -31.98 51.58 -26.27
N VAL A 22 -32.21 51.43 -24.97
CA VAL A 22 -33.26 52.16 -24.24
C VAL A 22 -32.74 53.56 -23.89
N LEU A 23 -32.42 54.36 -24.92
CA LEU A 23 -31.91 55.75 -24.78
C LEU A 23 -32.59 56.71 -25.78
N ARG A 24 -33.88 56.49 -26.10
CA ARG A 24 -34.65 57.41 -26.98
C ARG A 24 -35.73 58.24 -26.29
N ARG A 25 -35.77 58.23 -24.97
CA ARG A 25 -36.31 59.34 -24.18
C ARG A 25 -35.15 59.82 -23.34
N HIS A 26 -34.43 60.79 -23.88
CA HIS A 26 -33.38 61.50 -23.17
C HIS A 26 -33.92 61.86 -21.79
N ASN A 27 -33.28 61.40 -20.72
CA ASN A 27 -33.61 61.74 -19.34
C ASN A 27 -33.57 63.28 -19.21
N GLN A 28 -34.67 63.99 -19.45
CA GLN A 28 -34.76 65.44 -19.25
C GLN A 28 -35.09 65.77 -17.79
N ASP A 29 -35.49 64.76 -17.01
CA ASP A 29 -35.96 64.92 -15.62
C ASP A 29 -34.81 64.76 -14.60
N LYS A 30 -33.65 64.26 -15.03
CA LYS A 30 -32.43 64.13 -14.23
C LYS A 30 -31.35 65.04 -14.79
N SER A 31 -30.69 65.78 -13.89
CA SER A 31 -29.52 66.54 -14.31
C SER A 31 -28.44 65.57 -14.80
N GLN A 32 -27.61 66.03 -15.73
CA GLN A 32 -26.49 65.23 -16.22
C GLN A 32 -25.51 64.87 -15.09
N GLU A 33 -25.44 65.72 -14.07
CA GLU A 33 -24.67 65.49 -12.85
C GLU A 33 -25.23 64.31 -12.04
N ASP A 34 -26.55 64.24 -11.80
CA ASP A 34 -27.18 63.13 -11.08
C ASP A 34 -26.99 61.78 -11.80
N TYR A 35 -27.04 61.80 -13.13
CA TYR A 35 -26.79 60.60 -13.93
C TYR A 35 -25.34 60.12 -13.80
N ASN A 36 -24.37 61.03 -13.94
CA ASN A 36 -22.96 60.71 -13.80
C ASN A 36 -22.63 60.24 -12.38
N ALA A 37 -23.20 60.88 -11.35
CA ALA A 37 -23.03 60.50 -9.96
C ALA A 37 -23.55 59.08 -9.68
N GLU A 38 -24.73 58.72 -10.19
CA GLU A 38 -25.25 57.35 -10.02
C GLU A 38 -24.43 56.32 -10.81
N LEU A 39 -23.92 56.70 -11.99
CA LEU A 39 -23.09 55.82 -12.81
C LEU A 39 -21.71 55.60 -12.18
N GLU A 40 -21.13 56.64 -11.59
CA GLU A 40 -19.90 56.55 -10.78
C GLU A 40 -20.12 55.70 -9.54
N ARG A 41 -21.24 55.87 -8.83
CA ARG A 41 -21.61 55.06 -7.67
C ARG A 41 -21.76 53.58 -8.04
N MET A 42 -22.47 53.29 -9.14
CA MET A 42 -22.64 51.91 -9.63
C MET A 42 -21.30 51.30 -10.06
N ASN A 43 -20.47 52.04 -10.80
CA ASN A 43 -19.14 51.57 -11.20
C ASN A 43 -18.23 51.32 -9.99
N ALA A 44 -18.27 52.20 -8.97
CA ALA A 44 -17.55 52.02 -7.72
C ALA A 44 -18.03 50.78 -6.96
N GLN A 45 -19.34 50.54 -6.92
CA GLN A 45 -19.92 49.34 -6.31
C GLN A 45 -19.47 48.06 -7.05
N ILE A 46 -19.61 48.01 -8.38
CA ILE A 46 -19.17 46.87 -9.19
C ILE A 46 -17.68 46.60 -9.01
N SER A 47 -16.86 47.64 -8.94
CA SER A 47 -15.41 47.50 -8.72
C SER A 47 -15.09 46.94 -7.33
N ALA A 48 -15.83 47.36 -6.30
CA ALA A 48 -15.69 46.86 -4.94
C ALA A 48 -16.13 45.38 -4.82
N GLU A 49 -17.24 45.01 -5.46
CA GLU A 49 -17.71 43.61 -5.53
C GLU A 49 -16.70 42.73 -6.26
N ASN A 50 -16.19 43.18 -7.41
CA ASN A 50 -15.13 42.48 -8.14
C ASN A 50 -13.86 42.32 -7.29
N TRP A 51 -13.46 43.34 -6.54
CA TRP A 51 -12.31 43.25 -5.65
C TRP A 51 -12.53 42.21 -4.53
N THR A 52 -13.74 42.17 -3.97
CA THR A 52 -14.13 41.18 -2.95
C THR A 52 -14.09 39.76 -3.51
N LEU A 53 -14.68 39.54 -4.69
CA LEU A 53 -14.65 38.24 -5.37
C LEU A 53 -13.23 37.79 -5.71
N GLN A 54 -12.37 38.72 -6.12
CA GLN A 54 -10.96 38.40 -6.37
C GLN A 54 -10.24 37.98 -5.09
N ASN A 55 -10.50 38.65 -3.98
CA ASN A 55 -9.93 38.29 -2.69
C ASN A 55 -10.43 36.90 -2.22
N ASP A 56 -11.72 36.62 -2.36
CA ASP A 56 -12.31 35.33 -1.99
C ASP A 56 -11.78 34.19 -2.86
N ASN A 57 -11.69 34.41 -4.18
CA ASN A 57 -11.07 33.45 -5.10
C ASN A 57 -9.61 33.16 -4.73
N LYS A 58 -8.86 34.18 -4.30
CA LYS A 58 -7.48 33.98 -3.84
C LYS A 58 -7.42 33.16 -2.56
N GLN A 59 -8.34 33.38 -1.62
CA GLN A 59 -8.42 32.60 -0.38
C GLN A 59 -8.78 31.13 -0.67
N LEU A 60 -9.78 30.90 -1.54
CA LEU A 60 -10.17 29.55 -1.97
C LEU A 60 -9.01 28.84 -2.69
N ALA A 61 -8.31 29.53 -3.59
CA ALA A 61 -7.14 28.96 -4.27
C ALA A 61 -6.00 28.62 -3.29
N THR A 62 -5.84 29.40 -2.22
CA THR A 62 -4.85 29.10 -1.16
C THR A 62 -5.27 27.87 -0.37
N LEU A 63 -6.54 27.79 0.03
CA LEU A 63 -7.09 26.67 0.78
C LEU A 63 -7.02 25.35 0.00
N ILE A 64 -7.29 25.37 -1.30
CA ILE A 64 -7.16 24.20 -2.17
C ILE A 64 -5.71 23.69 -2.15
N LYS A 65 -4.72 24.58 -2.30
CA LYS A 65 -3.30 24.21 -2.26
C LYS A 65 -2.88 23.62 -0.91
N GLU A 66 -3.42 24.15 0.19
CA GLU A 66 -3.17 23.58 1.52
C GLU A 66 -3.73 22.18 1.65
N TYR A 67 -4.96 21.93 1.17
CA TYR A 67 -5.54 20.58 1.16
C TYR A 67 -4.74 19.63 0.26
N GLU A 68 -4.38 20.03 -0.94
CA GLU A 68 -3.54 19.24 -1.85
C GLU A 68 -2.19 18.89 -1.18
N GLN A 69 -1.55 19.88 -0.54
CA GLN A 69 -0.30 19.66 0.19
C GLN A 69 -0.48 18.71 1.38
N THR A 70 -1.58 18.84 2.14
CA THR A 70 -1.84 17.95 3.27
C THR A 70 -2.08 16.52 2.79
N LEU A 71 -2.78 16.35 1.67
CA LEU A 71 -3.04 15.05 1.07
C LEU A 71 -1.73 14.44 0.57
N GLU A 72 -0.89 15.20 -0.13
CA GLU A 72 0.41 14.71 -0.60
C GLU A 72 1.30 14.29 0.57
N ASN A 73 1.33 15.06 1.65
CA ASN A 73 2.07 14.71 2.85
C ASN A 73 1.56 13.41 3.47
N VAL A 74 0.24 13.27 3.67
CA VAL A 74 -0.36 12.06 4.25
C VAL A 74 -0.09 10.85 3.35
N MET A 75 -0.31 10.98 2.04
CA MET A 75 -0.09 9.91 1.09
C MET A 75 1.38 9.49 1.02
N THR A 76 2.31 10.45 1.03
CA THR A 76 3.75 10.17 1.11
C THR A 76 4.08 9.40 2.39
N THR A 77 3.61 9.85 3.55
CA THR A 77 3.88 9.15 4.82
C THR A 77 3.29 7.75 4.85
N PHE A 78 2.09 7.56 4.27
CA PHE A 78 1.45 6.25 4.17
C PHE A 78 2.25 5.32 3.26
N ARG A 79 2.65 5.79 2.06
CA ARG A 79 3.48 5.02 1.12
C ARG A 79 4.82 4.62 1.76
N THR A 80 5.50 5.53 2.44
CA THR A 80 6.76 5.23 3.13
C THR A 80 6.56 4.22 4.25
N ARG A 81 5.56 4.42 5.14
CA ARG A 81 5.25 3.49 6.23
C ARG A 81 4.87 2.10 5.72
N ALA A 82 4.05 2.02 4.68
CA ALA A 82 3.65 0.76 4.08
C ALA A 82 4.87 0.01 3.53
N ASN A 83 5.76 0.71 2.82
CA ASN A 83 7.00 0.12 2.31
C ASN A 83 7.93 -0.35 3.44
N GLU A 84 8.10 0.44 4.51
CA GLU A 84 8.88 0.04 5.69
C GLU A 84 8.33 -1.22 6.36
N VAL A 85 7.00 -1.32 6.50
CA VAL A 85 6.34 -2.50 7.07
C VAL A 85 6.55 -3.72 6.18
N GLN A 86 6.34 -3.60 4.87
CA GLN A 86 6.57 -4.68 3.92
C GLN A 86 8.03 -5.17 3.95
N GLN A 87 9.00 -4.27 3.97
CA GLN A 87 10.42 -4.63 4.07
C GLN A 87 10.73 -5.36 5.38
N ARG A 88 10.17 -4.88 6.50
CA ARG A 88 10.33 -5.53 7.81
C ARG A 88 9.73 -6.93 7.82
N GLU A 89 8.53 -7.10 7.28
CA GLU A 89 7.83 -8.39 7.23
C GLU A 89 8.59 -9.40 6.36
N LEU A 90 9.02 -8.99 5.16
CA LEU A 90 9.85 -9.81 4.28
C LEU A 90 11.17 -10.22 4.94
N THR A 91 11.82 -9.29 5.65
CA THR A 91 13.05 -9.61 6.38
C THR A 91 12.79 -10.64 7.47
N LEU A 92 11.72 -10.48 8.22
CA LEU A 92 11.32 -11.40 9.28
C LEU A 92 11.02 -12.81 8.72
N MET A 93 10.32 -12.88 7.59
CA MET A 93 10.03 -14.14 6.89
C MET A 93 11.33 -14.86 6.50
N ARG A 94 12.25 -14.16 5.82
CA ARG A 94 13.56 -14.70 5.43
C ARG A 94 14.38 -15.18 6.64
N GLU A 95 14.33 -14.47 7.75
CA GLU A 95 15.02 -14.87 8.98
C GLU A 95 14.44 -16.15 9.59
N TYR A 96 13.10 -16.29 9.62
CA TYR A 96 12.45 -17.48 10.14
C TYR A 96 12.62 -18.68 9.22
N GLU A 97 12.52 -18.48 7.90
CA GLU A 97 12.81 -19.49 6.90
C GLU A 97 14.23 -20.03 7.06
N ARG A 98 15.23 -19.14 7.17
CA ARG A 98 16.62 -19.54 7.45
C ARG A 98 16.76 -20.37 8.73
N LYS A 99 16.10 -19.94 9.82
CA LYS A 99 16.15 -20.68 11.10
C LYS A 99 15.48 -22.05 10.98
N LEU A 100 14.38 -22.14 10.24
CA LEU A 100 13.65 -23.39 10.01
C LEU A 100 14.51 -24.36 9.21
N LEU A 101 15.09 -23.91 8.09
CA LEU A 101 16.00 -24.71 7.27
C LEU A 101 17.22 -25.19 8.07
N LEU A 102 17.84 -24.32 8.86
CA LEU A 102 18.97 -24.72 9.71
C LEU A 102 18.58 -25.81 10.70
N ARG A 103 17.42 -25.68 11.35
CA ARG A 103 16.92 -26.70 12.27
C ARG A 103 16.66 -28.03 11.56
N GLU A 104 16.01 -28.00 10.40
CA GLU A 104 15.70 -29.19 9.61
C GLU A 104 16.99 -29.89 9.14
N THR A 105 17.97 -29.14 8.64
CA THR A 105 19.27 -29.72 8.25
C THR A 105 20.02 -30.33 9.43
N GLU A 106 19.96 -29.72 10.61
CA GLU A 106 20.56 -30.29 11.83
C GLU A 106 19.85 -31.59 12.26
N GLU A 107 18.53 -31.64 12.16
CA GLU A 107 17.73 -32.84 12.47
C GLU A 107 18.03 -33.99 11.50
N LEU A 108 18.07 -33.69 10.19
CA LEU A 108 18.46 -34.66 9.16
C LEU A 108 19.89 -35.17 9.37
N PHE A 109 20.82 -34.29 9.74
CA PHE A 109 22.19 -34.68 10.04
C PHE A 109 22.26 -35.64 11.23
N LYS A 110 21.53 -35.35 12.32
CA LYS A 110 21.45 -36.23 13.50
C LYS A 110 20.83 -37.59 13.15
N ALA A 111 19.78 -37.63 12.34
CA ALA A 111 19.15 -38.87 11.91
C ALA A 111 20.11 -39.72 11.05
N LEU A 112 20.86 -39.07 10.15
CA LEU A 112 21.88 -39.74 9.34
C LEU A 112 23.03 -40.28 10.20
N GLU A 113 23.50 -39.52 11.17
CA GLU A 113 24.55 -39.94 12.11
C GLU A 113 24.11 -41.17 12.91
N GLN A 114 22.87 -41.19 13.41
CA GLN A 114 22.29 -42.32 14.13
C GLN A 114 22.17 -43.57 13.23
N SER A 115 21.69 -43.42 12.00
CA SER A 115 21.59 -44.51 11.03
C SER A 115 22.95 -45.07 10.64
N THR A 116 23.94 -44.19 10.46
CA THR A 116 25.33 -44.56 10.18
C THR A 116 25.94 -45.30 11.37
N HIS A 117 25.73 -44.81 12.59
CA HIS A 117 26.17 -45.48 13.81
C HIS A 117 25.52 -46.88 13.97
N PHE A 118 24.21 -46.99 13.72
CA PHE A 118 23.52 -48.28 13.75
C PHE A 118 24.09 -49.25 12.70
N SER A 119 24.24 -48.80 11.44
CA SER A 119 24.75 -49.61 10.34
C SER A 119 26.19 -50.08 10.59
N THR A 120 27.05 -49.20 11.11
CA THR A 120 28.44 -49.56 11.47
C THR A 120 28.47 -50.56 12.63
N SER A 121 27.63 -50.39 13.66
CA SER A 121 27.54 -51.35 14.77
C SER A 121 27.03 -52.73 14.30
N LEU A 122 26.02 -52.77 13.44
CA LEU A 122 25.49 -54.00 12.85
C LEU A 122 26.53 -54.69 11.95
N GLY A 123 27.30 -53.91 11.19
CA GLY A 123 28.43 -54.41 10.41
C GLY A 123 29.49 -55.07 11.28
N ARG A 124 29.85 -54.45 12.41
CA ARG A 124 30.77 -55.01 13.41
C ARG A 124 30.24 -56.30 14.03
N ILE A 125 28.96 -56.34 14.42
CA ILE A 125 28.30 -57.55 14.98
C ILE A 125 28.26 -58.66 13.93
N GLY A 126 27.86 -58.36 12.70
CA GLY A 126 27.83 -59.32 11.60
C GLY A 126 29.22 -59.86 11.27
N GLY A 127 30.25 -59.01 11.34
CA GLY A 127 31.66 -59.42 11.23
C GLY A 127 32.06 -60.38 12.36
N ALA A 128 31.80 -60.01 13.61
CA ALA A 128 32.09 -60.84 14.79
C ALA A 128 31.35 -62.19 14.75
N LEU A 129 30.08 -62.20 14.36
CA LEU A 129 29.29 -63.43 14.22
C LEU A 129 29.90 -64.36 13.18
N ARG A 130 30.28 -63.83 12.00
CA ARG A 130 30.95 -64.62 10.97
C ARG A 130 32.30 -65.17 11.46
N ALA A 131 33.06 -64.39 12.23
CA ALA A 131 34.31 -64.85 12.83
C ALA A 131 34.09 -65.99 13.84
N ILE A 132 33.06 -65.88 14.70
CA ILE A 132 32.69 -66.95 15.66
C ILE A 132 32.24 -68.22 14.92
N MET A 133 31.39 -68.09 13.88
CA MET A 133 30.92 -69.22 13.08
C MET A 133 32.08 -69.98 12.42
N ARG A 134 33.12 -69.28 11.96
CA ARG A 134 34.33 -69.90 11.39
C ARG A 134 35.22 -70.55 12.44
N ALA A 135 35.45 -69.89 13.57
CA ALA A 135 36.20 -70.46 14.69
C ALA A 135 35.54 -71.77 15.19
N LEU A 136 34.20 -71.82 15.24
CA LEU A 136 33.44 -73.01 15.61
C LEU A 136 33.53 -74.12 14.54
N GLY A 137 33.74 -73.76 13.28
CA GLY A 137 34.02 -74.68 12.18
C GLY A 137 35.47 -75.16 12.09
N GLY A 138 36.37 -74.69 12.97
CA GLY A 138 37.79 -75.04 12.98
C GLY A 138 38.67 -74.24 12.01
N GLU A 139 38.15 -73.19 11.40
CA GLU A 139 38.88 -72.28 10.49
C GLU A 139 39.47 -71.08 11.27
N ASP A 140 40.66 -70.61 10.88
CA ASP A 140 41.31 -69.45 11.53
C ASP A 140 40.52 -68.15 11.24
N PRO A 141 40.04 -67.42 12.27
CA PRO A 141 39.31 -66.17 12.12
C PRO A 141 40.13 -65.02 11.49
N SER A 142 41.46 -65.13 11.41
CA SER A 142 42.34 -64.10 10.82
C SER A 142 42.26 -63.97 9.29
N CYS A 143 41.69 -64.97 8.61
CA CYS A 143 41.59 -65.03 7.15
C CYS A 143 40.42 -64.20 6.57
N MET A 144 39.64 -63.53 7.42
CA MET A 144 38.66 -62.55 6.95
C MET A 144 39.38 -61.26 6.54
N PRO A 145 39.06 -60.66 5.38
CA PRO A 145 39.50 -59.31 5.11
C PRO A 145 38.94 -58.43 6.24
N ASP A 146 39.84 -57.76 6.93
CA ASP A 146 39.54 -56.80 7.98
C ASP A 146 38.49 -55.84 7.44
N SER A 147 37.22 -56.10 7.78
CA SER A 147 36.12 -55.20 7.44
C SER A 147 36.23 -53.89 8.25
N SER A 148 37.25 -53.80 9.11
CA SER A 148 37.76 -52.64 9.84
C SER A 148 38.63 -51.69 8.99
N SER A 149 39.01 -52.02 7.75
CA SER A 149 39.88 -51.17 6.91
C SER A 149 39.15 -50.15 6.00
N ASN A 150 37.84 -49.96 6.14
CA ASN A 150 37.15 -48.84 5.47
C ASN A 150 36.83 -47.69 6.44
N ASN A 151 37.74 -47.45 7.38
CA ASN A 151 37.92 -46.15 8.03
C ASN A 151 38.79 -45.20 7.18
N SER A 152 38.79 -45.33 5.84
CA SER A 152 39.03 -44.16 5.02
C SER A 152 37.86 -43.24 5.25
N SER A 153 38.08 -42.26 6.13
CA SER A 153 37.31 -41.04 6.25
C SER A 153 36.68 -40.72 4.89
N PRO A 154 35.36 -40.60 4.77
CA PRO A 154 34.86 -40.01 3.56
C PRO A 154 35.33 -38.56 3.66
N THR A 155 36.33 -38.20 2.87
CA THR A 155 36.67 -36.82 2.48
C THR A 155 35.49 -36.17 1.74
N THR A 156 34.25 -36.54 2.05
CA THR A 156 33.02 -35.94 1.55
C THR A 156 32.58 -34.77 2.39
N SER A 157 33.16 -34.55 3.58
CA SER A 157 33.00 -33.28 4.30
C SER A 157 33.62 -32.09 3.53
N SER A 158 34.68 -32.32 2.71
CA SER A 158 35.23 -31.27 1.84
C SER A 158 34.53 -31.16 0.47
N ILE A 159 33.82 -32.19 0.02
CA ILE A 159 33.14 -32.18 -1.29
C ILE A 159 31.69 -31.68 -1.15
N LEU A 160 30.98 -32.01 -0.07
CA LEU A 160 29.62 -31.50 0.15
C LEU A 160 29.58 -30.09 0.74
N GLN A 161 30.64 -29.63 1.42
CA GLN A 161 30.72 -28.22 1.85
C GLN A 161 31.03 -27.26 0.68
N LYS A 162 31.56 -27.76 -0.45
CA LYS A 162 31.71 -26.99 -1.69
C LYS A 162 30.54 -27.15 -2.66
N HIS A 163 29.77 -28.25 -2.59
CA HIS A 163 28.64 -28.46 -3.50
C HIS A 163 27.30 -27.90 -3.01
N VAL A 164 27.11 -27.67 -1.71
CA VAL A 164 25.90 -26.99 -1.21
C VAL A 164 25.95 -25.47 -1.46
N VAL A 165 27.13 -24.90 -1.64
CA VAL A 165 27.29 -23.51 -2.12
C VAL A 165 27.18 -23.36 -3.64
N ASN A 166 27.21 -24.46 -4.39
CA ASN A 166 27.08 -24.44 -5.86
C ASN A 166 25.75 -25.02 -6.39
N SER A 167 24.88 -25.57 -5.54
CA SER A 167 23.58 -26.11 -5.98
C SER A 167 22.47 -25.05 -6.12
N LEU A 168 22.85 -23.77 -6.21
CA LEU A 168 21.99 -22.65 -6.63
C LEU A 168 22.37 -22.13 -8.03
N GLU A 169 23.32 -22.77 -8.73
CA GLU A 169 23.54 -22.54 -10.16
C GLU A 169 22.68 -23.52 -10.97
N LEU A 170 21.52 -23.01 -11.38
CA LEU A 170 20.83 -23.26 -12.64
C LEU A 170 21.48 -24.27 -13.59
N ASP A 171 20.99 -25.51 -13.57
CA ASP A 171 20.99 -26.36 -14.77
C ASP A 171 19.89 -25.85 -15.71
N ILE A 172 20.21 -24.83 -16.49
CA ILE A 172 19.49 -24.53 -17.73
C ILE A 172 19.92 -25.60 -18.73
N GLN A 173 19.18 -26.69 -18.81
CA GLN A 173 19.11 -27.46 -20.04
C GLN A 173 18.41 -26.59 -21.08
N THR A 174 19.20 -25.89 -21.90
CA THR A 174 18.74 -25.33 -23.17
C THR A 174 18.39 -26.50 -24.08
N ASN A 175 17.13 -26.94 -24.01
CA ASN A 175 16.56 -27.75 -25.06
C ASN A 175 16.34 -26.81 -26.26
N GLU A 176 16.98 -27.18 -27.36
CA GLU A 176 16.97 -26.53 -28.66
C GLU A 176 15.54 -26.41 -29.20
N ASN A 177 14.80 -25.37 -28.80
CA ASN A 177 13.64 -24.83 -29.51
C ASN A 177 13.26 -23.45 -28.95
N GLY A 178 14.05 -22.44 -29.34
CA GLY A 178 13.58 -21.09 -29.70
C GLY A 178 12.54 -20.38 -28.83
N LYS A 179 12.87 -20.06 -27.58
CA LYS A 179 12.50 -18.77 -26.97
C LYS A 179 13.41 -18.48 -25.77
N GLN A 180 14.41 -17.64 -25.97
CA GLN A 180 15.19 -17.09 -24.86
C GLN A 180 14.28 -16.17 -24.07
N THR A 181 13.66 -16.68 -23.01
CA THR A 181 13.05 -15.83 -22.01
C THR A 181 14.19 -15.18 -21.22
N THR A 182 14.24 -13.86 -21.26
CA THR A 182 15.24 -13.09 -20.52
C THR A 182 15.08 -13.35 -19.02
N ALA A 183 16.14 -13.20 -18.22
CA ALA A 183 16.05 -13.37 -16.77
C ALA A 183 14.93 -12.51 -16.17
N ASP A 184 14.71 -11.32 -16.76
CA ASP A 184 13.66 -10.37 -16.42
C ASP A 184 12.24 -10.92 -16.68
N GLU A 185 12.05 -11.76 -17.71
CA GLU A 185 10.75 -12.40 -17.99
C GLU A 185 10.41 -13.47 -16.94
N ARG A 186 11.41 -14.22 -16.47
CA ARG A 186 11.18 -15.22 -15.40
C ARG A 186 10.91 -14.57 -14.05
N GLU A 187 11.58 -13.46 -13.74
CA GLU A 187 11.32 -12.69 -12.54
C GLU A 187 9.92 -12.05 -12.58
N SER A 188 9.50 -11.58 -13.76
CA SER A 188 8.14 -11.10 -14.01
C SER A 188 7.08 -12.20 -13.87
N GLU A 189 7.35 -13.41 -14.39
CA GLU A 189 6.46 -14.57 -14.23
C GLU A 189 6.32 -15.01 -12.77
N LEU A 190 7.42 -15.01 -12.00
CA LEU A 190 7.40 -15.31 -10.57
C LEU A 190 6.63 -14.24 -9.78
N ALA A 191 6.85 -12.96 -10.07
CA ALA A 191 6.09 -11.87 -9.45
C ALA A 191 4.58 -11.95 -9.79
N ALA A 192 4.24 -12.34 -11.02
CA ALA A 192 2.85 -12.56 -11.41
C ALA A 192 2.21 -13.76 -10.69
N ALA A 193 2.97 -14.85 -10.47
CA ALA A 193 2.52 -16.02 -9.73
C ALA A 193 2.31 -15.70 -8.23
N GLU A 194 3.22 -14.96 -7.61
CA GLU A 194 3.08 -14.48 -6.23
C GLU A 194 1.86 -13.57 -6.06
N TRP A 195 1.64 -12.65 -7.01
CA TRP A 195 0.47 -11.77 -7.01
C TRP A 195 -0.84 -12.54 -7.18
N ALA A 196 -0.85 -13.57 -8.03
CA ALA A 196 -2.01 -14.43 -8.19
C ALA A 196 -2.33 -15.20 -6.89
N LEU A 197 -1.31 -15.73 -6.21
CA LEU A 197 -1.48 -16.45 -4.96
C LEU A 197 -1.98 -15.55 -3.82
N GLU A 198 -1.43 -14.34 -3.69
CA GLU A 198 -1.89 -13.35 -2.70
C GLU A 198 -3.37 -12.98 -2.93
N ARG A 199 -3.75 -12.81 -4.21
CA ARG A 199 -5.13 -12.55 -4.59
C ARG A 199 -6.07 -13.70 -4.24
N GLU A 200 -5.67 -14.96 -4.43
CA GLU A 200 -6.48 -16.13 -4.07
C GLU A 200 -6.64 -16.29 -2.54
N CYS A 201 -5.58 -16.01 -1.78
CA CYS A 201 -5.63 -15.99 -0.32
C CYS A 201 -6.57 -14.90 0.21
N GLU A 202 -6.54 -13.69 -0.37
CA GLU A 202 -7.43 -12.62 0.05
C GLU A 202 -8.89 -12.90 -0.37
N LEU A 203 -9.11 -13.47 -1.56
CA LEU A 203 -10.45 -13.90 -1.99
C LEU A 203 -11.05 -14.94 -1.03
N THR A 204 -10.28 -15.97 -0.65
CA THR A 204 -10.77 -17.01 0.28
C THR A 204 -11.10 -16.44 1.66
N ARG A 205 -10.30 -15.49 2.17
CA ARG A 205 -10.61 -14.75 3.40
C ARG A 205 -11.88 -13.92 3.26
N LEU A 206 -12.01 -13.12 2.20
CA LEU A 206 -13.19 -12.28 1.95
C LEU A 206 -14.45 -13.11 1.72
N GLU A 207 -14.34 -14.30 1.13
CA GLU A 207 -15.45 -15.24 1.02
C GLU A 207 -15.88 -15.79 2.37
N GLN A 208 -14.95 -16.15 3.25
CA GLN A 208 -15.26 -16.58 4.61
C GLN A 208 -15.93 -15.45 5.40
N GLU A 209 -15.41 -14.23 5.33
CA GLU A 209 -16.01 -13.07 5.96
C GLU A 209 -17.42 -12.79 5.41
N ASN A 210 -17.60 -12.84 4.09
CA ASN A 210 -18.93 -12.70 3.48
C ASN A 210 -19.89 -13.84 3.88
N ARG A 211 -19.41 -15.07 4.06
CA ARG A 211 -20.24 -16.17 4.57
C ARG A 211 -20.69 -15.87 6.00
N LEU A 212 -19.81 -15.39 6.87
CA LEU A 212 -20.15 -15.00 8.24
C LEU A 212 -21.11 -13.80 8.27
N LEU A 213 -20.87 -12.78 7.45
CA LEU A 213 -21.76 -11.63 7.32
C LEU A 213 -23.14 -12.05 6.82
N LYS A 214 -23.23 -13.00 5.87
CA LYS A 214 -24.50 -13.57 5.42
C LYS A 214 -25.18 -14.39 6.51
N GLN A 215 -24.44 -15.16 7.31
CA GLN A 215 -24.99 -15.88 8.47
C GLN A 215 -25.55 -14.91 9.51
N LEU A 216 -24.80 -13.87 9.87
CA LEU A 216 -25.25 -12.83 10.81
C LEU A 216 -26.43 -12.04 10.26
N ALA A 217 -26.43 -11.70 8.97
CA ALA A 217 -27.56 -11.03 8.33
C ALA A 217 -28.81 -11.93 8.26
N MET A 218 -28.66 -13.25 8.06
CA MET A 218 -29.76 -14.21 8.14
C MET A 218 -30.26 -14.41 9.57
N GLU A 219 -29.37 -14.42 10.57
CA GLU A 219 -29.74 -14.46 11.99
C GLU A 219 -30.50 -13.19 12.39
N HIS A 220 -30.01 -12.02 11.99
CA HIS A 220 -30.70 -10.75 12.23
C HIS A 220 -32.01 -10.64 11.44
N ALA A 221 -32.06 -11.10 10.19
CA ALA A 221 -33.30 -11.17 9.41
C ALA A 221 -34.28 -12.19 10.00
N GLY A 222 -33.80 -13.28 10.61
CA GLY A 222 -34.58 -14.22 11.39
C GLY A 222 -35.16 -13.60 12.66
N ILE A 223 -34.40 -12.73 13.34
CA ILE A 223 -34.85 -11.94 14.49
C ILE A 223 -35.90 -10.89 14.06
N PHE A 224 -35.75 -10.25 12.88
CA PHE A 224 -36.75 -9.33 12.33
C PHE A 224 -38.00 -10.04 11.78
N ALA A 225 -37.90 -11.27 11.28
CA ALA A 225 -39.04 -12.06 10.83
C ALA A 225 -39.84 -12.69 11.99
N SER A 226 -39.20 -12.90 13.15
CA SER A 226 -39.85 -13.41 14.37
C SER A 226 -40.29 -12.31 15.35
N GLY A 227 -39.79 -11.08 15.19
CA GLY A 227 -40.19 -9.89 15.94
C GLY A 227 -41.19 -9.01 15.19
N ASN A 228 -42.37 -9.53 14.83
CA ASN A 228 -43.47 -8.69 14.36
C ASN A 228 -44.79 -9.02 15.07
N LEU A 229 -44.88 -8.67 16.35
CA LEU A 229 -46.13 -8.27 17.00
C LEU A 229 -45.83 -7.17 18.03
N VAL A 230 -46.54 -6.06 17.88
CA VAL A 230 -46.75 -4.92 18.83
C VAL A 230 -45.93 -3.64 18.57
N GLY A 231 -46.64 -2.63 18.04
CA GLY A 231 -46.53 -1.19 18.34
C GLY A 231 -45.25 -0.47 17.90
N GLY A 232 -45.26 0.50 16.99
CA GLY A 232 -46.06 1.71 17.06
C GLY A 232 -45.27 2.82 17.76
N GLY A 233 -44.75 3.79 16.98
CA GLY A 233 -44.40 5.13 17.47
C GLY A 233 -42.97 5.35 17.97
N ASP A 234 -42.28 6.22 17.23
CA ASP A 234 -41.37 7.28 17.70
C ASP A 234 -40.20 6.95 18.64
N GLY A 235 -38.97 7.23 18.18
CA GLY A 235 -37.77 7.11 19.01
C GLY A 235 -36.49 6.98 18.20
N ILE A 236 -35.82 8.11 18.01
CA ILE A 236 -34.41 8.22 17.58
C ILE A 236 -33.58 7.24 18.44
N ARG A 237 -33.07 6.17 17.83
CA ARG A 237 -32.15 5.24 18.49
C ARG A 237 -30.73 5.77 18.33
N GLU A 238 -30.19 6.31 19.42
CA GLU A 238 -28.79 6.69 19.55
C GLU A 238 -27.86 5.53 19.14
N LEU A 239 -26.88 5.84 18.29
CA LEU A 239 -25.78 4.93 17.97
C LEU A 239 -24.94 4.64 19.22
N PRO A 240 -24.44 3.40 19.39
CA PRO A 240 -23.55 3.06 20.49
C PRO A 240 -22.24 3.86 20.38
N LYS A 241 -21.91 4.61 21.45
CA LYS A 241 -20.68 5.39 21.59
C LYS A 241 -19.46 4.45 21.60
N LEU A 242 -18.58 4.60 20.61
CA LEU A 242 -17.30 3.90 20.54
C LEU A 242 -16.36 4.35 21.68
N PRO A 243 -15.50 3.45 22.20
CA PRO A 243 -14.56 3.79 23.27
C PRO A 243 -13.53 4.85 22.83
N VAL A 244 -13.26 5.76 23.75
CA VAL A 244 -12.39 6.93 23.61
C VAL A 244 -10.96 6.51 23.23
N ILE A 245 -10.52 6.92 22.04
CA ILE A 245 -9.12 6.79 21.60
C ILE A 245 -8.25 7.68 22.49
N LEU A 246 -7.24 7.10 23.14
CA LEU A 246 -6.25 7.83 23.93
C LEU A 246 -5.53 8.87 23.06
N LYS A 247 -5.64 10.16 23.42
CA LYS A 247 -4.91 11.26 22.80
C LYS A 247 -3.40 11.10 23.07
N VAL A 248 -2.63 10.87 22.02
CA VAL A 248 -1.16 10.95 22.05
C VAL A 248 -0.75 12.44 22.07
N PRO A 249 0.20 12.86 22.93
CA PRO A 249 0.61 14.27 23.03
C PRO A 249 1.32 14.73 21.76
N ALA A 250 0.94 15.93 21.29
CA ALA A 250 1.55 16.59 20.15
C ALA A 250 3.03 16.91 20.43
N ARG A 251 3.95 16.31 19.67
CA ARG A 251 5.37 16.68 19.66
C ARG A 251 5.51 18.05 19.00
N THR A 252 5.76 19.09 19.79
CA THR A 252 6.24 20.38 19.28
C THR A 252 7.63 20.23 18.68
N ARG A 253 7.74 20.12 17.34
CA ARG A 253 9.02 20.27 16.65
C ARG A 253 9.37 21.76 16.59
N LYS A 254 10.17 22.24 17.54
CA LYS A 254 10.95 23.49 17.39
C LYS A 254 12.09 23.22 16.41
N GLY A 255 11.81 23.31 15.12
CA GLY A 255 12.83 23.30 14.06
C GLY A 255 12.65 24.54 13.20
N LYS A 256 13.55 25.52 13.32
CA LYS A 256 13.63 26.64 12.39
C LYS A 256 14.01 26.08 11.02
N LEU A 257 13.04 25.97 10.11
CA LEU A 257 13.28 25.69 8.69
C LEU A 257 13.82 26.98 8.05
N GLY A 258 15.14 27.16 8.07
CA GLY A 258 15.78 28.33 7.49
C GLY A 258 17.30 28.22 7.53
N GLY A 259 17.88 27.74 6.44
CA GLY A 259 19.33 27.80 6.22
C GLY A 259 19.80 29.25 6.01
N LYS A 260 21.12 29.44 6.02
CA LYS A 260 21.83 30.73 5.90
C LYS A 260 21.52 31.39 4.54
N GLY A 261 20.36 32.06 4.43
CA GLY A 261 19.88 32.68 3.17
C GLY A 261 18.38 32.58 2.92
N VAL A 262 17.63 31.83 3.74
CA VAL A 262 16.18 31.66 3.57
C VAL A 262 15.45 32.30 4.75
N GLY A 263 14.51 33.21 4.45
CA GLY A 263 13.71 33.88 5.48
C GLY A 263 12.81 32.89 6.25
N PRO A 264 12.23 33.30 7.39
CA PRO A 264 11.42 32.44 8.27
C PRO A 264 10.14 31.87 7.61
N PHE A 265 9.83 32.24 6.37
CA PHE A 265 8.73 31.75 5.55
C PHE A 265 9.18 31.09 4.24
N GLY A 266 10.44 30.65 4.11
CA GLY A 266 10.90 29.95 2.91
C GLY A 266 11.14 30.86 1.69
N MET A 267 11.05 32.18 1.83
CA MET A 267 11.31 33.11 0.73
C MET A 267 12.79 33.46 0.63
N TYR A 268 13.36 33.29 -0.56
CA TYR A 268 14.72 33.69 -0.89
C TYR A 268 14.86 35.22 -0.89
N LYS A 269 15.95 35.74 -0.32
CA LYS A 269 16.30 37.15 -0.38
C LYS A 269 16.47 37.55 -1.85
N LYS A 270 15.68 38.51 -2.35
CA LYS A 270 15.92 39.13 -3.66
C LYS A 270 17.26 39.85 -3.58
N PHE A 271 18.19 39.51 -4.47
CA PHE A 271 19.43 40.26 -4.62
C PHE A 271 19.11 41.57 -5.32
N ASP A 272 19.51 42.69 -4.71
CA ASP A 272 19.41 44.00 -5.34
C ASP A 272 20.37 44.03 -6.55
N GLU A 273 19.85 44.39 -7.72
CA GLU A 273 20.64 44.56 -8.93
C GLU A 273 21.61 45.75 -8.76
N PRO A 274 22.88 45.62 -9.19
CA PRO A 274 23.82 46.72 -9.13
C PRO A 274 23.41 47.80 -10.13
N LYS A 275 23.20 49.02 -9.63
CA LYS A 275 23.00 50.20 -10.46
C LYS A 275 24.26 50.40 -11.33
N LEU A 276 24.09 50.30 -12.65
CA LEU A 276 25.07 50.84 -13.59
C LEU A 276 25.16 52.34 -13.35
N GLY A 277 26.33 52.80 -12.93
CA GLY A 277 26.66 54.21 -12.82
C GLY A 277 26.95 54.82 -14.19
N ASP A 278 26.75 56.14 -14.24
CA ASP A 278 27.00 57.06 -15.35
C ASP A 278 28.43 56.99 -15.94
#